data_AF-A0A962W0U3-F1
#
_entry.id   AF-A0A962W0U3-F1
#
_cell.length_a   1.000
_cell.length_b   1.000
_cell.length_c   1.000
_cell.angle_alpha   90.00
_cell.angle_beta   90.00
_cell.angle_gamma   90.00
#
_symmetry.space_group_name_H-M   'P 1'
#
loop_
_entity.id
_entity.type
_entity.pdbx_description
1 polymer ?
#
loop_
_entity_poly.entity_id
_entity_poly.type
_entity_poly.pdbx_seq_one_letter_code
_entity_poly.pdbx_strand_id
1 'polypeptide(L)'
;METRYDLLFQGQIAPNFSSEDAKRNLAKLLRREPAEIESLFSGKPHFLRRGLEADAAYRYQGAMKHAGLVCRLVPSDEIAPAAPSPPPAVTSGPTLLDKKPDTPRPASTLLDKKPARSTLTLESLSDDSSRATEPASAESPNVLPTLTECPKCRYHARGPQDGLISQGVCPACGLIIAKYLQLQAERNRPPASRRVTTASASGTRSAEPNSNVLYFDELPPGSLKLMSLEFTLPPEITLPNHPKRAPAASFKRRFLAGVATYCSLGFLMAGPILLGMVLLLVLLNMALSGADDLDSARKTIKSFENYELIIRISLWLWGLWLGLIYLPGKWDGLTYGQRLMRIAPVRKDDDIATLPDTGTLLQRLAGNIMAFFLWILLWPVALLWLLFGRSGHSLADRLSDCRQIEVGAAPDSPVLKALSPIAYGILLGLAAAVPLVFLSNCTVNTLQEVAAGKTSSSFSERMLGKEPLDQQKLEATLMARAESKLSPAETLGQLVDMQHQYYTHHQRYSEAIEELFLESSHPQTPKLLALLVRQQQMQRLKIQLTANGFKIGLRRDEGWHIATEQGYEGAQSSF
;
A
#
# COMPACT_ATOMS: atom_id res chain seq x y z
N MET A 1 12.27 -12.61 31.72
CA MET A 1 13.69 -12.71 31.33
C MET A 1 13.77 -12.18 29.91
N GLU A 2 14.42 -11.05 29.70
CA GLU A 2 14.65 -10.51 28.35
C GLU A 2 15.77 -11.32 27.68
N THR A 3 15.43 -12.02 26.59
CA THR A 3 16.40 -12.76 25.77
C THR A 3 17.37 -11.79 25.12
N ARG A 4 18.66 -11.97 25.41
CA ARG A 4 19.76 -11.24 24.75
C ARG A 4 20.22 -12.00 23.51
N TYR A 5 20.82 -11.29 22.57
CA TYR A 5 21.31 -11.82 21.31
C TYR A 5 22.78 -11.50 21.08
N ASP A 6 23.50 -12.47 20.54
CA ASP A 6 24.87 -12.36 20.09
C ASP A 6 24.90 -12.36 18.55
N LEU A 7 25.73 -11.49 17.96
CA LEU A 7 25.86 -11.34 16.52
C LEU A 7 27.10 -12.09 16.02
N LEU A 8 26.85 -13.15 15.27
CA LEU A 8 27.86 -14.06 14.74
C LEU A 8 28.15 -13.77 13.26
N PHE A 9 29.43 -13.68 12.92
CA PHE A 9 29.92 -13.50 11.56
C PHE A 9 30.85 -14.66 11.18
N GLN A 10 30.66 -15.23 9.98
CA GLN A 10 31.41 -16.40 9.49
C GLN A 10 32.17 -16.11 8.19
N GLY A 11 32.55 -14.85 7.93
CA GLY A 11 33.26 -14.47 6.70
C GLY A 11 32.38 -14.42 5.44
N GLN A 12 31.05 -14.54 5.57
CA GLN A 12 30.13 -14.53 4.43
C GLN A 12 29.85 -13.10 3.95
N ILE A 13 30.08 -12.87 2.66
CA ILE A 13 29.88 -11.58 1.98
C ILE A 13 28.54 -11.61 1.24
N ALA A 14 27.80 -10.51 1.27
CA ALA A 14 26.53 -10.37 0.55
C ALA A 14 26.77 -10.35 -0.97
N PRO A 15 25.84 -10.90 -1.78
CA PRO A 15 26.04 -11.12 -3.23
C PRO A 15 26.27 -9.85 -4.06
N ASN A 16 26.05 -8.66 -3.49
CA ASN A 16 26.19 -7.38 -4.17
C ASN A 16 27.48 -6.63 -3.81
N PHE A 17 28.37 -7.20 -2.99
CA PHE A 17 29.59 -6.54 -2.53
C PHE A 17 30.84 -7.34 -2.91
N SER A 18 31.88 -6.66 -3.38
CA SER A 18 33.20 -7.27 -3.59
C SER A 18 33.88 -7.56 -2.24
N SER A 19 34.79 -8.53 -2.20
CA SER A 19 35.54 -8.82 -0.97
C SER A 19 36.36 -7.63 -0.47
N GLU A 20 36.82 -6.76 -1.37
CA GLU A 20 37.55 -5.55 -1.02
C GLU A 20 36.63 -4.46 -0.46
N ASP A 21 35.44 -4.28 -1.05
CA ASP A 21 34.44 -3.32 -0.56
C ASP A 21 33.88 -3.71 0.81
N ALA A 22 33.59 -5.00 1.02
CA ALA A 22 33.11 -5.51 2.30
C ALA A 22 34.16 -5.31 3.41
N LYS A 23 35.45 -5.55 3.12
CA LYS A 23 36.55 -5.29 4.07
C LYS A 23 36.67 -3.79 4.39
N ARG A 24 36.62 -2.92 3.37
CA ARG A 24 36.67 -1.45 3.55
C ARG A 24 35.50 -0.93 4.39
N ASN A 25 34.29 -1.41 4.11
CA ASN A 25 33.09 -0.98 4.83
C ASN A 25 33.09 -1.51 6.27
N LEU A 26 33.54 -2.75 6.49
CA LEU A 26 33.70 -3.31 7.82
C LEU A 26 34.74 -2.56 8.66
N ALA A 27 35.84 -2.12 8.05
CA ALA A 27 36.87 -1.30 8.70
C ALA A 27 36.32 0.04 9.20
N LYS A 28 35.51 0.69 8.38
CA LYS A 28 34.83 1.94 8.77
C LYS A 28 33.82 1.73 9.89
N LEU A 29 33.09 0.62 9.87
CA LEU A 29 32.00 0.36 10.79
C LEU A 29 32.48 -0.12 12.17
N LEU A 30 33.55 -0.93 12.21
CA LEU A 30 34.19 -1.38 13.45
C LEU A 30 35.31 -0.47 13.95
N ARG A 31 35.75 0.50 13.14
CA ARG A 31 36.92 1.37 13.41
C ARG A 31 38.17 0.56 13.76
N ARG A 32 38.43 -0.50 12.98
CA ARG A 32 39.56 -1.42 13.15
C ARG A 32 40.50 -1.37 11.96
N GLU A 33 41.74 -1.76 12.18
CA GLU A 33 42.78 -1.80 11.16
C GLU A 33 42.47 -2.88 10.11
N PRO A 34 42.71 -2.64 8.81
CA PRO A 34 42.37 -3.60 7.74
C PRO A 34 43.00 -4.98 7.95
N ALA A 35 44.20 -5.08 8.56
CA ALA A 35 44.87 -6.34 8.83
C ALA A 35 44.13 -7.24 9.84
N GLU A 36 43.54 -6.67 10.90
CA GLU A 36 42.70 -7.43 11.86
C GLU A 36 41.43 -7.94 11.18
N ILE A 37 40.91 -7.20 10.21
CA ILE A 37 39.66 -7.53 9.52
C ILE A 37 39.85 -8.69 8.54
N GLU A 38 41.01 -8.80 7.89
CA GLU A 38 41.30 -9.96 7.04
C GLU A 38 41.25 -11.27 7.81
N SER A 39 41.66 -11.26 9.08
CA SER A 39 41.57 -12.44 9.95
C SER A 39 40.14 -12.89 10.25
N LEU A 40 39.17 -11.96 10.22
CA LEU A 40 37.73 -12.22 10.43
C LEU A 40 37.06 -12.87 9.20
N PHE A 41 37.67 -12.75 8.02
CA PHE A 41 37.21 -13.42 6.78
C PHE A 41 37.80 -14.83 6.61
N SER A 42 38.49 -15.37 7.62
CA SER A 42 39.08 -16.73 7.59
C SER A 42 38.05 -17.87 7.60
N GLY A 43 36.74 -17.56 7.54
CA GLY A 43 35.64 -18.54 7.57
C GLY A 43 35.32 -19.08 8.96
N LYS A 44 36.06 -18.68 9.99
CA LYS A 44 35.79 -19.07 11.39
C LYS A 44 34.67 -18.19 11.97
N PRO A 45 33.80 -18.76 12.84
CA PRO A 45 32.75 -17.99 13.50
C PRO A 45 33.34 -17.00 14.50
N HIS A 46 33.19 -15.70 14.21
CA HIS A 46 33.60 -14.60 15.08
C HIS A 46 32.39 -13.85 15.64
N PHE A 47 32.42 -13.56 16.93
CA PHE A 47 31.42 -12.72 17.57
C PHE A 47 31.79 -11.26 17.39
N LEU A 48 30.96 -10.51 16.67
CA LEU A 48 31.16 -9.07 16.46
C LEU A 48 30.70 -8.26 17.68
N ARG A 49 29.59 -8.69 18.30
CA ARG A 49 29.04 -8.07 19.51
C ARG A 49 28.12 -9.04 20.25
N ARG A 50 28.17 -9.02 21.58
CA ARG A 50 27.40 -9.92 22.46
C ARG A 50 26.46 -9.14 23.38
N GLY A 51 25.41 -9.81 23.85
CA GLY A 51 24.49 -9.29 24.86
C GLY A 51 23.58 -8.17 24.38
N LEU A 52 23.20 -8.17 23.10
CA LEU A 52 22.32 -7.15 22.52
C LEU A 52 20.85 -7.44 22.84
N GLU A 53 20.11 -6.41 23.20
CA GLU A 53 18.66 -6.44 23.29
C GLU A 53 18.05 -6.62 21.89
N ALA A 54 16.86 -7.23 21.77
CA ALA A 54 16.27 -7.62 20.48
C ALA A 54 16.27 -6.49 19.43
N ASP A 55 15.78 -5.30 19.80
CA ASP A 55 15.72 -4.14 18.90
C ASP A 55 17.10 -3.62 18.49
N ALA A 56 18.05 -3.61 19.43
CA ALA A 56 19.44 -3.25 19.13
C ALA A 56 20.09 -4.29 18.21
N ALA A 57 19.80 -5.58 18.41
CA ALA A 57 20.37 -6.68 17.64
C ALA A 57 19.94 -6.64 16.17
N TYR A 58 18.65 -6.37 15.89
CA TYR A 58 18.16 -6.17 14.52
C TYR A 58 18.75 -4.92 13.85
N ARG A 59 18.93 -3.83 14.60
CA ARG A 59 19.61 -2.62 14.10
C ARG A 59 21.06 -2.89 13.72
N TYR A 60 21.79 -3.62 14.55
CA TYR A 60 23.17 -4.02 14.25
C TYR A 60 23.25 -4.97 13.05
N GLN A 61 22.32 -5.93 12.94
CA GLN A 61 22.25 -6.81 11.78
C GLN A 61 21.97 -6.04 10.48
N GLY A 62 21.07 -5.06 10.52
CA GLY A 62 20.77 -4.18 9.40
C GLY A 62 21.98 -3.36 8.93
N ALA A 63 22.74 -2.79 9.87
CA ALA A 63 23.97 -2.06 9.57
C ALA A 63 25.05 -2.96 8.94
N MET A 64 25.21 -4.19 9.43
CA MET A 64 26.15 -5.17 8.86
C MET A 64 25.73 -5.64 7.46
N LYS A 65 24.43 -5.82 7.23
CA LYS A 65 23.88 -6.15 5.90
C LYS A 65 24.12 -5.02 4.90
N HIS A 66 23.97 -3.76 5.35
CA HIS A 66 24.25 -2.57 4.52
C HIS A 66 25.75 -2.41 4.19
N ALA A 67 26.63 -2.91 5.07
CA ALA A 67 28.06 -2.97 4.82
C ALA A 67 28.50 -4.16 3.92
N GLY A 68 27.55 -5.02 3.51
CA GLY A 68 27.81 -6.15 2.63
C GLY A 68 28.14 -7.46 3.33
N LEU A 69 27.72 -7.65 4.58
CA LEU A 69 28.04 -8.84 5.39
C LEU A 69 26.79 -9.63 5.75
N VAL A 70 26.91 -10.96 5.77
CA VAL A 70 25.86 -11.85 6.25
C VAL A 70 26.17 -12.25 7.69
N CYS A 71 25.39 -11.74 8.63
CA CYS A 71 25.53 -12.01 10.06
C CYS A 71 24.30 -12.74 10.61
N ARG A 72 24.53 -13.73 11.48
CA ARG A 72 23.48 -14.52 12.15
C ARG A 72 23.31 -14.04 13.60
N LEU A 73 22.07 -13.84 14.02
CA LEU A 73 21.72 -13.57 15.42
C LEU A 73 21.50 -14.90 16.14
N VAL A 74 22.12 -15.08 17.30
CA VAL A 74 21.99 -16.26 18.17
C VAL A 74 21.57 -15.79 19.56
N PRO A 75 20.53 -16.37 20.20
CA PRO A 75 20.20 -16.04 21.59
C PRO A 75 21.38 -16.34 22.53
N SER A 76 21.74 -15.38 23.39
CA SER A 76 22.89 -15.50 24.31
C SER A 76 22.73 -16.64 25.33
N ASP A 77 21.50 -17.11 25.56
CA ASP A 77 21.20 -18.22 26.48
C ASP A 77 21.57 -19.61 25.91
N GLU A 78 21.94 -19.71 24.63
CA GLU A 78 22.38 -20.97 23.99
C GLU A 78 23.90 -21.19 23.97
N ILE A 79 24.72 -20.29 24.56
CA ILE A 79 26.19 -20.43 24.55
C ILE A 79 26.69 -20.66 25.98
N ALA A 80 26.45 -21.87 26.50
CA ALA A 80 27.29 -22.49 27.52
C ALA A 80 28.29 -23.45 26.82
N PRO A 81 29.57 -23.47 27.21
CA PRO A 81 30.62 -24.17 26.47
C PRO A 81 30.42 -25.69 26.46
N ALA A 82 30.51 -26.26 25.26
CA ALA A 82 30.57 -27.70 25.04
C ALA A 82 31.77 -28.31 25.81
N ALA A 83 31.46 -29.14 26.79
CA ALA A 83 32.38 -30.14 27.34
C ALA A 83 32.14 -31.49 26.65
N PRO A 84 33.19 -32.32 26.49
CA PRO A 84 33.31 -33.33 25.43
C PRO A 84 32.54 -34.62 25.73
N SER A 85 31.99 -35.21 24.66
CA SER A 85 31.36 -36.52 24.63
C SER A 85 32.33 -37.65 25.02
N PRO A 86 31.92 -38.67 25.81
CA PRO A 86 32.62 -39.94 25.86
C PRO A 86 32.25 -40.85 24.66
N PRO A 87 33.18 -41.73 24.23
CA PRO A 87 33.11 -42.50 22.98
C PRO A 87 32.20 -43.76 23.05
N PRO A 88 31.86 -44.38 21.90
CA PRO A 88 30.95 -45.52 21.83
C PRO A 88 31.67 -46.84 22.14
N ALA A 89 31.08 -47.68 23.00
CA ALA A 89 31.51 -49.05 23.23
C ALA A 89 30.36 -50.04 23.01
N VAL A 90 30.48 -50.73 21.88
CA VAL A 90 30.17 -52.14 21.59
C VAL A 90 29.44 -53.03 22.63
N THR A 91 28.43 -53.73 22.08
CA THR A 91 28.13 -55.18 22.23
C THR A 91 27.65 -55.71 23.56
N SER A 92 26.39 -56.18 23.61
CA SER A 92 26.00 -57.60 23.82
C SER A 92 24.48 -57.76 24.05
N GLY A 93 23.81 -58.57 23.20
CA GLY A 93 22.70 -59.42 23.68
C GLY A 93 23.29 -60.63 24.42
N PRO A 94 22.53 -61.53 25.08
CA PRO A 94 21.26 -62.13 24.63
C PRO A 94 20.22 -62.23 25.79
N THR A 95 18.97 -62.70 25.68
CA THR A 95 18.53 -64.09 25.46
C THR A 95 16.99 -64.18 25.50
N LEU A 96 16.43 -64.82 24.47
CA LEU A 96 15.30 -65.77 24.38
C LEU A 96 14.10 -65.68 25.35
N LEU A 97 12.88 -65.77 24.78
CA LEU A 97 12.18 -67.07 24.69
C LEU A 97 11.05 -67.06 23.64
N ASP A 98 11.20 -67.98 22.67
CA ASP A 98 10.22 -68.85 21.98
C ASP A 98 8.88 -68.30 21.44
N LYS A 99 8.50 -68.58 20.17
CA LYS A 99 8.31 -69.94 19.63
C LYS A 99 8.44 -70.01 18.08
N LYS A 100 9.24 -70.97 17.61
CA LYS A 100 9.46 -71.47 16.22
C LYS A 100 8.44 -72.63 15.91
N PRO A 101 8.56 -73.46 14.85
CA PRO A 101 8.50 -73.32 13.37
C PRO A 101 7.42 -74.30 12.76
N ASP A 102 7.19 -74.54 11.46
CA ASP A 102 8.06 -75.05 10.37
C ASP A 102 7.36 -75.00 8.99
N THR A 103 8.22 -75.06 7.96
CA THR A 103 8.05 -75.04 6.48
C THR A 103 7.61 -76.44 5.94
N PRO A 104 7.54 -76.83 4.63
CA PRO A 104 8.19 -76.32 3.40
C PRO A 104 7.40 -76.31 2.04
N ARG A 105 8.06 -75.75 1.01
CA ARG A 105 7.88 -75.79 -0.48
C ARG A 105 7.85 -77.27 -1.02
N PRO A 106 7.42 -77.69 -2.26
CA PRO A 106 7.61 -77.04 -3.58
C PRO A 106 6.62 -77.29 -4.77
N ALA A 107 6.85 -76.54 -5.86
CA ALA A 107 6.81 -76.84 -7.32
C ALA A 107 5.60 -77.47 -8.08
N SER A 108 5.40 -76.89 -9.27
CA SER A 108 5.18 -77.46 -10.64
C SER A 108 3.77 -77.64 -11.27
N THR A 109 3.66 -77.06 -12.49
CA THR A 109 2.98 -77.53 -13.74
C THR A 109 1.43 -77.59 -13.77
N LEU A 110 0.68 -77.33 -14.85
CA LEU A 110 0.88 -77.09 -16.30
C LEU A 110 -0.49 -76.78 -16.96
N LEU A 111 -0.48 -76.38 -18.25
CA LEU A 111 -1.55 -76.55 -19.27
C LEU A 111 -2.82 -75.65 -19.15
N ASP A 112 -3.46 -75.16 -20.21
CA ASP A 112 -3.19 -75.07 -21.66
C ASP A 112 -4.32 -74.26 -22.34
N LYS A 113 -4.10 -73.95 -23.64
CA LYS A 113 -5.05 -73.52 -24.71
C LYS A 113 -4.95 -72.09 -25.27
N LYS A 114 -4.04 -71.94 -26.23
CA LYS A 114 -4.28 -71.40 -27.60
C LYS A 114 -4.72 -72.60 -28.51
N PRO A 115 -5.10 -72.55 -29.82
CA PRO A 115 -4.92 -71.54 -30.89
C PRO A 115 -6.19 -71.38 -31.78
N ALA A 116 -6.25 -70.80 -32.99
CA ALA A 116 -5.32 -70.41 -34.07
C ALA A 116 -6.10 -69.42 -35.00
N ARG A 117 -5.48 -68.37 -35.57
CA ARG A 117 -4.89 -68.28 -36.95
C ARG A 117 -5.98 -68.14 -38.05
N SER A 118 -5.94 -67.21 -39.01
CA SER A 118 -5.07 -67.16 -40.20
C SER A 118 -5.61 -66.00 -41.11
N THR A 119 -4.87 -64.93 -41.41
CA THR A 119 -4.08 -64.59 -42.64
C THR A 119 -4.80 -64.10 -43.91
N LEU A 120 -4.28 -62.96 -44.43
CA LEU A 120 -3.99 -62.57 -45.85
C LEU A 120 -5.21 -62.30 -46.77
N THR A 121 -5.23 -61.41 -47.77
CA THR A 121 -4.28 -60.93 -48.83
C THR A 121 -5.01 -59.77 -49.59
N LEU A 122 -4.39 -58.64 -49.96
CA LEU A 122 -3.71 -58.23 -51.24
C LEU A 122 -4.59 -57.52 -52.32
N GLU A 123 -3.90 -56.70 -53.13
CA GLU A 123 -4.25 -55.98 -54.39
C GLU A 123 -5.16 -54.72 -54.32
N SER A 124 -5.01 -53.63 -55.10
CA SER A 124 -3.94 -52.95 -55.88
C SER A 124 -4.59 -51.88 -56.80
N LEU A 125 -3.78 -50.95 -57.34
CA LEU A 125 -3.96 -50.08 -58.54
C LEU A 125 -4.77 -48.78 -58.39
N SER A 126 -4.45 -47.64 -59.01
CA SER A 126 -3.23 -46.96 -59.53
C SER A 126 -3.68 -45.58 -60.07
N ASP A 127 -2.70 -44.71 -60.40
CA ASP A 127 -2.68 -43.59 -61.37
C ASP A 127 -2.22 -42.25 -60.71
N ASP A 128 -0.93 -41.88 -60.78
CA ASP A 128 -0.17 -41.11 -61.81
C ASP A 128 -0.61 -39.61 -61.90
N SER A 129 0.23 -38.57 -61.98
CA SER A 129 1.66 -38.44 -62.32
C SER A 129 2.20 -37.01 -62.05
N SER A 130 3.55 -36.89 -61.93
CA SER A 130 4.42 -35.77 -62.36
C SER A 130 4.50 -34.46 -61.52
N ARG A 131 5.65 -33.84 -61.19
CA ARG A 131 7.05 -33.93 -61.69
C ARG A 131 8.06 -33.26 -60.72
N ALA A 132 9.12 -34.02 -60.40
CA ALA A 132 10.56 -33.75 -60.13
C ALA A 132 11.07 -32.42 -59.50
N THR A 133 11.91 -32.53 -58.46
CA THR A 133 13.39 -32.47 -58.56
C THR A 133 14.04 -32.91 -57.24
N GLU A 134 14.92 -33.91 -57.31
CA GLU A 134 15.80 -34.47 -56.26
C GLU A 134 17.15 -33.70 -56.24
N PRO A 135 18.01 -33.77 -55.19
CA PRO A 135 18.63 -35.04 -54.79
C PRO A 135 19.00 -35.25 -53.30
N ALA A 136 19.31 -36.53 -53.03
CA ALA A 136 20.35 -37.04 -52.14
C ALA A 136 20.09 -37.11 -50.62
N SER A 137 19.56 -38.27 -50.24
CA SER A 137 19.95 -39.14 -49.11
C SER A 137 21.27 -38.87 -48.37
N ALA A 138 21.21 -38.85 -47.03
CA ALA A 138 22.19 -39.49 -46.12
C ALA A 138 21.67 -39.48 -44.66
N GLU A 139 21.16 -40.63 -44.23
CA GLU A 139 21.66 -41.41 -43.10
C GLU A 139 22.31 -40.68 -41.90
N SER A 140 21.72 -40.88 -40.72
CA SER A 140 22.39 -40.65 -39.42
C SER A 140 23.54 -41.64 -39.26
N PRO A 141 24.72 -41.19 -38.82
CA PRO A 141 25.20 -41.75 -37.56
C PRO A 141 25.87 -40.73 -36.62
N ASN A 142 25.53 -40.89 -35.36
CA ASN A 142 26.14 -40.32 -34.18
C ASN A 142 27.63 -40.73 -34.11
N VAL A 143 28.58 -39.82 -34.39
CA VAL A 143 30.02 -40.03 -34.15
C VAL A 143 30.51 -38.96 -33.17
N LEU A 144 30.73 -39.39 -31.93
CA LEU A 144 31.44 -38.63 -30.90
C LEU A 144 32.92 -38.50 -31.31
N PRO A 145 33.58 -37.33 -31.15
CA PRO A 145 34.99 -37.19 -31.52
C PRO A 145 35.85 -38.08 -30.61
N THR A 146 36.41 -39.15 -31.15
CA THR A 146 37.31 -40.06 -30.43
C THR A 146 38.69 -39.42 -30.32
N LEU A 147 38.94 -38.73 -29.20
CA LEU A 147 40.30 -38.39 -28.79
C LEU A 147 41.08 -39.69 -28.51
N THR A 148 42.12 -39.95 -29.30
CA THR A 148 43.05 -41.09 -29.12
C THR A 148 44.03 -40.88 -27.96
N GLU A 149 44.05 -39.67 -27.37
CA GLU A 149 44.92 -39.27 -26.27
C GLU A 149 44.15 -38.56 -25.15
N CYS A 150 44.44 -38.93 -23.91
CA CYS A 150 43.84 -38.30 -22.75
C CYS A 150 44.52 -36.96 -22.40
N PRO A 151 43.80 -35.82 -22.39
CA PRO A 151 44.40 -34.50 -22.18
C PRO A 151 44.93 -34.25 -20.75
N LYS A 152 44.50 -35.05 -19.76
CA LYS A 152 44.94 -34.92 -18.36
C LYS A 152 46.22 -35.67 -18.02
N CYS A 153 46.42 -36.87 -18.56
CA CYS A 153 47.54 -37.75 -18.21
C CYS A 153 48.36 -38.25 -19.41
N ARG A 154 47.99 -37.85 -20.63
CA ARG A 154 48.61 -38.25 -21.90
C ARG A 154 48.64 -39.76 -22.15
N TYR A 155 47.67 -40.49 -21.59
CA TYR A 155 47.47 -41.89 -21.92
C TYR A 155 47.03 -42.02 -23.40
N HIS A 156 47.76 -42.82 -24.18
CA HIS A 156 47.44 -43.17 -25.56
C HIS A 156 46.66 -44.48 -25.61
N ALA A 157 45.56 -44.52 -26.35
CA ALA A 157 44.77 -45.74 -26.52
C ALA A 157 45.57 -46.83 -27.24
N ARG A 158 45.60 -48.04 -26.68
CA ARG A 158 46.37 -49.19 -27.22
C ARG A 158 45.62 -50.00 -28.28
N GLY A 159 44.41 -49.56 -28.65
CA GLY A 159 43.58 -50.19 -29.66
C GLY A 159 42.11 -49.80 -29.53
N PRO A 160 41.23 -50.24 -30.45
CA PRO A 160 39.83 -49.84 -30.50
C PRO A 160 38.97 -50.34 -29.32
N GLN A 161 39.43 -51.33 -28.56
CA GLN A 161 38.75 -51.83 -27.35
C GLN A 161 39.23 -51.16 -26.05
N ASP A 162 40.11 -50.16 -26.13
CA ASP A 162 40.59 -49.44 -24.95
C ASP A 162 39.43 -48.63 -24.32
N GLY A 163 39.37 -48.55 -22.99
CA GLY A 163 38.32 -47.86 -22.24
C GLY A 163 38.20 -46.38 -22.61
N LEU A 164 39.30 -45.77 -23.07
CA LEU A 164 39.31 -44.39 -23.55
C LEU A 164 38.44 -44.19 -24.80
N ILE A 165 38.44 -45.16 -25.72
CA ILE A 165 37.70 -45.11 -26.99
C ILE A 165 36.31 -45.75 -26.83
N SER A 166 36.23 -46.89 -26.16
CA SER A 166 34.99 -47.67 -26.04
C SER A 166 34.01 -47.12 -25.01
N GLN A 167 34.50 -46.57 -23.89
CA GLN A 167 33.68 -46.09 -22.78
C GLN A 167 33.79 -44.58 -22.57
N GLY A 168 34.71 -43.91 -23.25
CA GLY A 168 34.97 -42.47 -23.06
C GLY A 168 35.56 -42.13 -21.69
N VAL A 169 36.13 -43.12 -20.99
CA VAL A 169 36.75 -42.98 -19.67
C VAL A 169 38.21 -43.43 -19.74
N CYS A 170 39.13 -42.57 -19.31
CA CYS A 170 40.55 -42.91 -19.30
C CYS A 170 40.87 -43.96 -18.23
N PRO A 171 41.44 -45.13 -18.60
CA PRO A 171 41.76 -46.19 -17.62
C PRO A 171 42.92 -45.81 -16.68
N ALA A 172 43.79 -44.88 -17.08
CA ALA A 172 44.94 -44.49 -16.27
C ALA A 172 44.60 -43.45 -15.17
N CYS A 173 43.64 -42.55 -15.43
CA CYS A 173 43.35 -41.44 -14.51
C CYS A 173 41.86 -41.21 -14.20
N GLY A 174 40.97 -42.05 -14.75
CA GLY A 174 39.52 -41.98 -14.54
C GLY A 174 38.83 -40.78 -15.18
N LEU A 175 39.50 -40.07 -16.10
CA LEU A 175 38.92 -38.90 -16.76
C LEU A 175 37.79 -39.30 -17.72
N ILE A 176 36.58 -38.76 -17.49
CA ILE A 176 35.46 -38.88 -18.43
C ILE A 176 35.57 -37.76 -19.47
N ILE A 177 35.84 -38.11 -20.73
CA ILE A 177 36.18 -37.16 -21.80
C ILE A 177 35.03 -36.16 -22.05
N ALA A 178 33.78 -36.64 -22.08
CA ALA A 178 32.61 -35.80 -22.32
C ALA A 178 32.46 -34.68 -21.29
N LYS A 179 32.60 -35.00 -20.00
CA LYS A 179 32.52 -34.03 -18.90
C LYS A 179 33.69 -33.06 -18.92
N TYR A 180 34.88 -33.52 -19.31
CA TYR A 180 36.07 -32.68 -19.45
C TYR A 180 35.93 -31.65 -20.57
N LEU A 181 35.41 -32.05 -21.74
CA LEU A 181 35.19 -31.15 -22.88
C LEU A 181 34.12 -30.10 -22.59
N GLN A 182 33.04 -30.45 -21.88
CA GLN A 182 32.03 -29.49 -21.45
C GLN A 182 32.60 -28.42 -20.50
N LEU A 183 33.40 -28.82 -19.52
CA LEU A 183 34.07 -27.89 -18.61
C LEU A 183 35.07 -26.99 -19.34
N GLN A 184 35.76 -27.51 -20.36
CA GLN A 184 36.62 -26.68 -21.19
C GLN A 184 35.83 -25.67 -22.03
N ALA A 185 34.69 -26.05 -22.61
CA ALA A 185 33.84 -25.15 -23.38
C ALA A 185 33.26 -24.01 -22.51
N GLU A 186 32.90 -24.33 -21.26
CA GLU A 186 32.37 -23.35 -20.31
C GLU A 186 33.46 -22.38 -19.82
N ARG A 187 34.68 -22.90 -19.56
CA ARG A 187 35.83 -22.06 -19.19
C ARG A 187 36.33 -21.18 -20.33
N ASN A 188 36.22 -21.63 -21.56
CA ASN A 188 36.67 -20.89 -22.75
C ASN A 188 35.59 -19.93 -23.31
N ARG A 189 34.44 -19.81 -22.64
CA ARG A 189 33.38 -18.87 -23.05
C ARG A 189 33.84 -17.43 -22.79
N PRO A 190 33.97 -16.57 -23.82
CA PRO A 190 34.36 -15.18 -23.60
C PRO A 190 33.26 -14.42 -22.85
N PRO A 191 33.61 -13.44 -21.99
CA PRO A 191 32.63 -12.56 -21.36
C PRO A 191 31.93 -11.75 -22.45
N ALA A 192 30.60 -11.82 -22.53
CA ALA A 192 29.82 -11.11 -23.54
C ALA A 192 30.07 -9.61 -23.42
N SER A 193 30.67 -9.01 -24.46
CA SER A 193 30.84 -7.57 -24.54
C SER A 193 29.47 -6.89 -24.60
N ARG A 194 29.26 -5.98 -23.66
CA ARG A 194 28.17 -5.01 -23.56
C ARG A 194 27.89 -4.35 -24.92
N ARG A 195 26.87 -4.80 -25.64
CA ARG A 195 26.28 -4.03 -26.74
C ARG A 195 25.23 -3.10 -26.16
N VAL A 196 25.57 -1.81 -26.12
CA VAL A 196 24.62 -0.73 -25.90
C VAL A 196 23.76 -0.64 -27.15
N THR A 197 22.49 -1.05 -27.05
CA THR A 197 21.43 -0.64 -27.96
C THR A 197 20.29 -0.08 -27.14
N THR A 198 20.12 1.23 -27.25
CA THR A 198 18.98 2.01 -26.79
C THR A 198 17.72 1.61 -27.56
N ALA A 199 16.71 1.03 -26.88
CA ALA A 199 15.28 1.32 -27.06
C ALA A 199 14.37 0.31 -26.32
N SER A 200 13.53 0.87 -25.44
CA SER A 200 12.17 0.49 -25.06
C SER A 200 11.80 -0.91 -24.53
N ALA A 201 11.31 -0.89 -23.28
CA ALA A 201 10.16 -1.61 -22.74
C ALA A 201 10.15 -3.16 -22.80
N SER A 202 10.68 -3.78 -21.75
CA SER A 202 10.01 -4.88 -21.01
C SER A 202 10.90 -5.28 -19.84
N GLY A 203 10.37 -5.15 -18.63
CA GLY A 203 11.06 -5.57 -17.41
C GLY A 203 10.98 -7.08 -17.26
N THR A 204 11.89 -7.82 -17.87
CA THR A 204 12.14 -9.24 -17.54
C THR A 204 13.27 -9.27 -16.52
N ARG A 205 12.94 -9.58 -15.27
CA ARG A 205 13.94 -9.92 -14.25
C ARG A 205 14.70 -11.17 -14.68
N SER A 206 16.01 -11.13 -14.49
CA SER A 206 16.88 -12.29 -14.51
C SER A 206 16.52 -13.19 -13.32
N ALA A 207 15.62 -14.15 -13.55
CA ALA A 207 15.45 -15.29 -12.65
C ALA A 207 16.69 -16.18 -12.76
N GLU A 208 17.30 -16.54 -11.63
CA GLU A 208 18.15 -17.74 -11.57
C GLU A 208 17.33 -18.94 -12.09
N PRO A 209 17.90 -19.81 -12.92
CA PRO A 209 17.11 -20.66 -13.80
C PRO A 209 16.38 -21.83 -13.10
N ASN A 210 16.46 -22.01 -11.77
CA ASN A 210 15.90 -23.19 -11.08
C ASN A 210 15.52 -22.96 -9.60
N SER A 211 14.97 -21.81 -9.21
CA SER A 211 14.32 -21.71 -7.89
C SER A 211 12.81 -21.71 -8.08
N ASN A 212 12.11 -22.72 -7.54
CA ASN A 212 10.64 -22.73 -7.52
C ASN A 212 10.06 -21.70 -6.53
N VAL A 213 10.86 -20.71 -6.10
CA VAL A 213 10.48 -19.73 -5.10
C VAL A 213 10.18 -18.43 -5.83
N LEU A 214 8.93 -18.00 -5.74
CA LEU A 214 8.48 -16.71 -6.22
C LEU A 214 8.76 -15.68 -5.14
N TYR A 215 9.75 -14.82 -5.39
CA TYR A 215 10.04 -13.65 -4.57
C TYR A 215 9.26 -12.46 -5.11
N PHE A 216 8.49 -11.81 -4.24
CA PHE A 216 7.78 -10.58 -4.59
C PHE A 216 8.58 -9.39 -4.07
N ASP A 217 9.01 -8.50 -4.95
CA ASP A 217 9.69 -7.28 -4.52
C ASP A 217 8.75 -6.45 -3.68
N GLU A 218 9.23 -6.07 -2.50
CA GLU A 218 8.48 -5.21 -1.60
C GLU A 218 8.15 -3.90 -2.30
N LEU A 219 6.89 -3.45 -2.20
CA LEU A 219 6.55 -2.09 -2.61
C LEU A 219 7.42 -1.07 -1.86
N PRO A 220 7.79 0.06 -2.50
CA PRO A 220 8.58 1.10 -1.86
C PRO A 220 7.91 1.52 -0.54
N PRO A 221 8.71 1.75 0.53
CA PRO A 221 8.17 2.16 1.81
C PRO A 221 7.39 3.46 1.65
N GLY A 222 6.13 3.49 2.10
CA GLY A 222 5.25 4.65 1.94
C GLY A 222 3.76 4.29 1.96
N SER A 223 2.93 5.26 1.58
CA SER A 223 1.46 5.15 1.56
C SER A 223 0.96 4.00 0.68
N LEU A 224 1.63 3.70 -0.43
CA LEU A 224 1.25 2.61 -1.33
C LEU A 224 1.33 1.23 -0.66
N LYS A 225 2.33 0.98 0.19
CA LYS A 225 2.50 -0.30 0.91
C LYS A 225 1.42 -0.50 1.99
N LEU A 226 0.98 0.60 2.62
CA LEU A 226 -0.13 0.60 3.57
C LEU A 226 -1.47 0.40 2.86
N MET A 227 -1.69 1.11 1.75
CA MET A 227 -2.93 1.05 0.97
C MET A 227 -3.11 -0.31 0.28
N SER A 228 -2.03 -0.97 -0.15
CA SER A 228 -2.07 -2.31 -0.73
C SER A 228 -2.21 -3.45 0.29
N LEU A 229 -2.15 -3.14 1.59
CA LEU A 229 -2.15 -4.11 2.70
C LEU A 229 -1.08 -5.21 2.53
N GLU A 230 0.03 -4.92 1.84
CA GLU A 230 1.04 -5.94 1.52
C GLU A 230 1.69 -6.54 2.77
N PHE A 231 1.74 -5.81 3.88
CA PHE A 231 2.21 -6.30 5.17
C PHE A 231 1.40 -7.49 5.72
N THR A 232 0.19 -7.74 5.20
CA THR A 232 -0.64 -8.89 5.57
C THR A 232 -0.36 -10.14 4.72
N LEU A 233 0.40 -9.98 3.64
CA LEU A 233 0.68 -11.01 2.64
C LEU A 233 2.02 -11.71 2.91
N PRO A 234 2.17 -12.98 2.48
CA PRO A 234 3.46 -13.65 2.55
C PRO A 234 4.48 -13.03 1.58
N PRO A 235 5.76 -12.90 1.99
CA PRO A 235 6.82 -12.28 1.17
C PRO A 235 7.29 -13.17 0.01
N GLU A 236 7.12 -14.49 0.13
CA GLU A 236 7.51 -15.47 -0.89
C GLU A 236 6.48 -16.61 -0.99
N ILE A 237 6.42 -17.25 -2.16
CA ILE A 237 5.57 -18.42 -2.41
C ILE A 237 6.41 -19.50 -3.12
N THR A 238 6.45 -20.72 -2.57
CA THR A 238 7.28 -21.82 -3.08
C THR A 238 6.46 -22.81 -3.91
N LEU A 239 6.52 -22.72 -5.24
CA LEU A 239 5.86 -23.62 -6.18
C LEU A 239 6.36 -25.08 -6.04
N PRO A 240 5.47 -26.07 -6.16
CA PRO A 240 5.87 -27.48 -6.13
C PRO A 240 6.55 -27.89 -7.45
N ASN A 241 7.66 -28.64 -7.37
CA ASN A 241 8.39 -29.16 -8.54
C ASN A 241 7.52 -29.90 -9.56
N HIS A 242 6.47 -30.59 -9.10
CA HIS A 242 5.58 -31.40 -9.93
C HIS A 242 4.12 -30.95 -9.74
N PRO A 243 3.63 -29.99 -10.55
CA PRO A 243 2.30 -29.38 -10.36
C PRO A 243 1.16 -30.37 -10.57
N LYS A 244 1.32 -31.37 -11.47
CA LYS A 244 0.31 -32.41 -11.72
C LYS A 244 -0.02 -33.25 -10.49
N ARG A 245 0.95 -33.42 -9.58
CA ARG A 245 0.81 -34.17 -8.33
C ARG A 245 0.39 -33.29 -7.15
N ALA A 246 0.38 -31.96 -7.32
CA ALA A 246 -0.02 -31.05 -6.26
C ALA A 246 -1.54 -31.12 -6.03
N PRO A 247 -2.00 -31.03 -4.76
CA PRO A 247 -3.42 -30.99 -4.46
C PRO A 247 -4.08 -29.78 -5.12
N ALA A 248 -5.24 -30.00 -5.74
CA ALA A 248 -6.07 -28.89 -6.21
C ALA A 248 -6.49 -28.05 -5.01
N ALA A 249 -6.48 -26.72 -5.18
CA ALA A 249 -7.03 -25.83 -4.16
C ALA A 249 -8.49 -26.18 -3.87
N SER A 250 -8.81 -26.41 -2.60
CA SER A 250 -10.18 -26.70 -2.17
C SER A 250 -11.14 -25.55 -2.49
N PHE A 251 -12.43 -25.85 -2.70
CA PHE A 251 -13.46 -24.84 -2.98
C PHE A 251 -13.47 -23.72 -1.94
N LYS A 252 -13.41 -24.08 -0.65
CA LYS A 252 -13.37 -23.13 0.48
C LYS A 252 -12.21 -22.14 0.34
N ARG A 253 -11.02 -22.63 -0.03
CA ARG A 253 -9.81 -21.82 -0.14
C ARG A 253 -9.87 -20.87 -1.34
N ARG A 254 -10.40 -21.34 -2.47
CA ARG A 254 -10.65 -20.50 -3.66
C ARG A 254 -11.69 -19.42 -3.41
N PHE A 255 -12.78 -19.78 -2.73
CA PHE A 255 -13.82 -18.84 -2.35
C PHE A 255 -13.29 -17.74 -1.43
N LEU A 256 -12.55 -18.11 -0.38
CA LEU A 256 -11.94 -17.14 0.53
C LEU A 256 -10.87 -16.27 -0.13
N ALA A 257 -10.13 -16.81 -1.11
CA ALA A 257 -9.23 -16.02 -1.94
C ALA A 257 -10.00 -14.96 -2.75
N GLY A 258 -11.11 -15.33 -3.38
CA GLY A 258 -11.98 -14.37 -4.07
C GLY A 258 -12.50 -13.27 -3.14
N VAL A 259 -13.05 -13.65 -1.98
CA VAL A 259 -13.53 -12.71 -0.96
C VAL A 259 -12.42 -11.75 -0.53
N ALA A 260 -11.24 -12.27 -0.20
CA ALA A 260 -10.10 -11.45 0.22
C ALA A 260 -9.67 -10.44 -0.86
N THR A 261 -9.63 -10.86 -2.12
CA THR A 261 -9.31 -9.97 -3.25
C THR A 261 -10.35 -8.84 -3.38
N TYR A 262 -11.64 -9.14 -3.30
CA TYR A 262 -12.67 -8.10 -3.38
C TYR A 262 -12.69 -7.19 -2.15
N CYS A 263 -12.42 -7.71 -0.95
CA CYS A 263 -12.29 -6.89 0.26
C CYS A 263 -11.11 -5.92 0.16
N SER A 264 -9.96 -6.40 -0.33
CA SER A 264 -8.77 -5.58 -0.58
C SER A 264 -9.04 -4.52 -1.64
N LEU A 265 -9.74 -4.88 -2.73
CA LEU A 265 -10.15 -3.93 -3.75
C LEU A 265 -11.08 -2.86 -3.17
N GLY A 266 -12.09 -3.23 -2.36
CA GLY A 266 -12.94 -2.28 -1.67
C GLY A 266 -12.17 -1.32 -0.77
N PHE A 267 -11.15 -1.82 -0.05
CA PHE A 267 -10.26 -0.99 0.77
C PHE A 267 -9.44 0.00 -0.07
N LEU A 268 -8.84 -0.46 -1.17
CA LEU A 268 -8.08 0.36 -2.12
C LEU A 268 -8.92 1.49 -2.75
N MET A 269 -10.23 1.31 -2.80
CA MET A 269 -11.16 2.30 -3.33
C MET A 269 -11.61 3.27 -2.22
N ALA A 270 -12.03 2.74 -1.07
CA ALA A 270 -12.56 3.54 0.03
C ALA A 270 -11.50 4.43 0.70
N GLY A 271 -10.28 3.93 0.89
CA GLY A 271 -9.22 4.65 1.59
C GLY A 271 -8.83 5.97 0.92
N PRO A 272 -8.48 5.98 -0.37
CA PRO A 272 -8.18 7.22 -1.10
C PRO A 272 -9.36 8.18 -1.17
N ILE A 273 -10.60 7.68 -1.30
CA ILE A 273 -11.81 8.53 -1.29
C ILE A 273 -11.95 9.26 0.04
N LEU A 274 -11.78 8.55 1.15
CA LEU A 274 -11.89 9.13 2.49
C LEU A 274 -10.82 10.21 2.71
N LEU A 275 -9.57 9.94 2.32
CA LEU A 275 -8.49 10.92 2.39
C LEU A 275 -8.72 12.12 1.45
N GLY A 276 -9.22 11.86 0.24
CA GLY A 276 -9.59 12.88 -0.74
C GLY A 276 -10.71 13.79 -0.24
N MET A 277 -11.71 13.24 0.45
CA MET A 277 -12.79 14.02 1.09
C MET A 277 -12.27 14.94 2.18
N VAL A 278 -11.39 14.43 3.05
CA VAL A 278 -10.73 15.27 4.08
C VAL A 278 -9.96 16.41 3.42
N LEU A 279 -9.16 16.12 2.38
CA LEU A 279 -8.42 17.15 1.65
C LEU A 279 -9.35 18.16 0.97
N LEU A 280 -10.44 17.69 0.34
CA LEU A 280 -11.43 18.56 -0.31
C LEU A 280 -12.09 19.49 0.69
N LEU A 281 -12.43 18.99 1.89
CA LEU A 281 -12.97 19.79 3.00
C LEU A 281 -11.96 20.82 3.53
N VAL A 282 -10.67 20.46 3.62
CA VAL A 282 -9.61 21.42 3.98
C VAL A 282 -9.52 22.53 2.92
N LEU A 283 -9.51 22.18 1.64
CA LEU A 283 -9.46 23.15 0.55
C LEU A 283 -10.71 24.03 0.52
N LEU A 284 -11.89 23.47 0.80
CA LEU A 284 -13.14 24.23 0.90
C LEU A 284 -13.07 25.22 2.07
N ASN A 285 -12.61 24.80 3.24
CA ASN A 285 -12.42 25.70 4.39
C ASN A 285 -11.43 26.84 4.08
N MET A 286 -10.33 26.52 3.39
CA MET A 286 -9.35 27.52 2.96
C MET A 286 -9.97 28.51 1.96
N ALA A 287 -10.73 28.03 0.97
CA ALA A 287 -11.38 28.88 -0.01
C ALA A 287 -12.47 29.78 0.60
N LEU A 288 -13.30 29.23 1.50
CA LEU A 288 -14.33 29.98 2.22
C LEU A 288 -13.75 31.05 3.14
N SER A 289 -12.53 30.87 3.66
CA SER A 289 -11.87 31.87 4.49
C SER A 289 -11.48 33.13 3.73
N GLY A 290 -11.40 33.08 2.39
CA GLY A 290 -11.16 34.23 1.52
C GLY A 290 -12.41 34.80 0.86
N ALA A 291 -13.61 34.32 1.21
CA ALA A 291 -14.86 34.84 0.66
C ALA A 291 -15.35 36.05 1.48
N ASP A 292 -15.53 37.20 0.83
CA ASP A 292 -15.97 38.44 1.47
C ASP A 292 -17.51 38.56 1.57
N ASP A 293 -18.24 37.80 0.73
CA ASP A 293 -19.68 37.86 0.58
C ASP A 293 -20.32 36.48 0.38
N LEU A 294 -21.63 36.40 0.69
CA LEU A 294 -22.42 35.17 0.57
C LEU A 294 -22.52 34.65 -0.88
N ASP A 295 -22.50 35.52 -1.89
CA ASP A 295 -22.58 35.09 -3.29
C ASP A 295 -21.27 34.46 -3.76
N SER A 296 -20.12 35.01 -3.36
CA SER A 296 -18.81 34.37 -3.58
C SER A 296 -18.70 33.04 -2.84
N ALA A 297 -19.15 32.95 -1.58
CA ALA A 297 -19.18 31.70 -0.83
C ALA A 297 -20.05 30.63 -1.53
N ARG A 298 -21.24 31.01 -2.01
CA ARG A 298 -22.15 30.11 -2.75
C ARG A 298 -21.52 29.60 -4.05
N LYS A 299 -20.89 30.48 -4.83
CA LYS A 299 -20.17 30.10 -6.06
C LYS A 299 -19.05 29.11 -5.76
N THR A 300 -18.32 29.33 -4.66
CA THR A 300 -17.24 28.46 -4.18
C THR A 300 -17.80 27.07 -3.87
N ILE A 301 -18.83 26.96 -3.03
CA ILE A 301 -19.45 25.66 -2.69
C ILE A 301 -19.89 24.90 -3.95
N LYS A 302 -20.58 25.58 -4.88
CA LYS A 302 -21.06 24.95 -6.12
C LYS A 302 -19.91 24.44 -7.00
N SER A 303 -18.78 25.14 -7.00
CA SER A 303 -17.57 24.69 -7.69
C SER A 303 -17.04 23.38 -7.07
N PHE A 304 -16.97 23.32 -5.73
CA PHE A 304 -16.53 22.13 -5.00
C PHE A 304 -17.45 20.92 -5.17
N GLU A 305 -18.77 21.12 -5.25
CA GLU A 305 -19.74 20.05 -5.52
C GLU A 305 -19.48 19.40 -6.89
N ASN A 306 -19.18 20.21 -7.92
CA ASN A 306 -18.80 19.69 -9.24
C ASN A 306 -17.48 18.90 -9.19
N TYR A 307 -16.51 19.33 -8.38
CA TYR A 307 -15.23 18.63 -8.20
C TYR A 307 -15.37 17.34 -7.37
N GLU A 308 -16.31 17.26 -6.43
CA GLU A 308 -16.54 16.06 -5.61
C GLU A 308 -16.80 14.84 -6.48
N LEU A 309 -17.72 14.97 -7.46
CA LEU A 309 -18.05 13.88 -8.36
C LEU A 309 -16.85 13.44 -9.19
N ILE A 310 -16.11 14.41 -9.76
CA ILE A 310 -14.92 14.14 -10.58
C ILE A 310 -13.86 13.41 -9.75
N ILE A 311 -13.54 13.93 -8.56
CA ILE A 311 -12.54 13.36 -7.65
C ILE A 311 -12.95 11.93 -7.25
N ARG A 312 -14.21 11.69 -6.89
CA ARG A 312 -14.71 10.35 -6.54
C ARG A 312 -14.55 9.37 -7.69
N ILE A 313 -14.92 9.76 -8.91
CA ILE A 313 -14.78 8.91 -10.10
C ILE A 313 -13.31 8.65 -10.40
N SER A 314 -12.45 9.67 -10.35
CA SER A 314 -11.01 9.52 -10.59
C SER A 314 -10.35 8.58 -9.58
N LEU A 315 -10.68 8.71 -8.29
CA LEU A 315 -10.16 7.83 -7.23
C LEU A 315 -10.70 6.40 -7.35
N TRP A 316 -11.94 6.22 -7.79
CA TRP A 316 -12.47 4.90 -8.16
C TRP A 316 -11.66 4.27 -9.29
N LEU A 317 -11.48 4.98 -10.40
CA LEU A 317 -10.71 4.45 -11.54
C LEU A 317 -9.26 4.13 -11.14
N TRP A 318 -8.65 4.96 -10.30
CA TRP A 318 -7.32 4.76 -9.79
C TRP A 318 -7.20 3.51 -8.90
N GLY A 319 -8.12 3.31 -7.95
CA GLY A 319 -8.11 2.12 -7.09
C GLY A 319 -8.39 0.83 -7.88
N LEU A 320 -9.24 0.89 -8.91
CA LEU A 320 -9.49 -0.24 -9.82
C LEU A 320 -8.24 -0.60 -10.62
N TRP A 321 -7.57 0.40 -11.19
CA TRP A 321 -6.30 0.21 -11.88
C TRP A 321 -5.23 -0.35 -10.94
N LEU A 322 -5.14 0.19 -9.72
CA LEU A 322 -4.16 -0.25 -8.73
C LEU A 322 -4.40 -1.71 -8.32
N GLY A 323 -5.63 -2.07 -7.99
CA GLY A 323 -6.00 -3.40 -7.49
C GLY A 323 -6.07 -4.50 -8.55
N LEU A 324 -6.47 -4.17 -9.79
CA LEU A 324 -6.62 -5.16 -10.86
C LEU A 324 -5.45 -5.20 -11.82
N ILE A 325 -4.73 -4.10 -12.05
CA ILE A 325 -3.68 -4.03 -13.09
C ILE A 325 -2.29 -3.92 -12.44
N TYR A 326 -2.06 -2.90 -11.63
CA TYR A 326 -0.73 -2.60 -11.11
C TYR A 326 -0.24 -3.64 -10.09
N LEU A 327 -1.03 -3.93 -9.06
CA LEU A 327 -0.64 -4.87 -8.00
C LEU A 327 -0.47 -6.30 -8.55
N PRO A 328 -1.41 -6.85 -9.34
CA PRO A 328 -1.18 -8.15 -9.98
C PRO A 328 0.03 -8.14 -10.91
N GLY A 329 0.26 -7.05 -11.66
CA GLY A 329 1.47 -6.92 -12.50
C GLY A 329 2.77 -6.92 -11.69
N LYS A 330 2.75 -6.44 -10.44
CA LYS A 330 3.89 -6.52 -9.50
C LYS A 330 4.03 -7.88 -8.82
N TRP A 331 2.96 -8.66 -8.79
CA TRP A 331 2.87 -9.95 -8.10
C TRP A 331 2.80 -11.14 -9.06
N ASP A 332 3.43 -11.02 -10.23
CA ASP A 332 3.47 -12.06 -11.28
C ASP A 332 2.08 -12.58 -11.68
N GLY A 333 1.07 -11.70 -11.65
CA GLY A 333 -0.31 -12.00 -11.99
C GLY A 333 -1.14 -12.64 -10.88
N LEU A 334 -0.58 -12.80 -9.67
CA LEU A 334 -1.36 -13.24 -8.52
C LEU A 334 -2.21 -12.08 -7.97
N THR A 335 -3.44 -12.39 -7.62
CA THR A 335 -4.32 -11.47 -6.88
C THR A 335 -3.98 -11.45 -5.39
N TYR A 336 -4.42 -10.41 -4.69
CA TYR A 336 -4.24 -10.27 -3.24
C TYR A 336 -4.67 -11.52 -2.47
N GLY A 337 -5.86 -12.03 -2.74
CA GLY A 337 -6.40 -13.21 -2.05
C GLY A 337 -5.71 -14.51 -2.42
N GLN A 338 -5.18 -14.64 -3.63
CA GLN A 338 -4.36 -15.79 -4.03
C GLN A 338 -3.03 -15.82 -3.26
N ARG A 339 -2.37 -14.66 -3.08
CA ARG A 339 -1.18 -14.55 -2.22
C ARG A 339 -1.52 -14.86 -0.77
N LEU A 340 -2.57 -14.25 -0.23
CA LEU A 340 -3.00 -14.43 1.16
C LEU A 340 -3.34 -15.89 1.48
N MET A 341 -4.02 -16.55 0.54
CA MET A 341 -4.43 -17.95 0.68
C MET A 341 -3.37 -18.92 0.19
N ARG A 342 -2.18 -18.50 -0.26
CA ARG A 342 -1.11 -19.35 -0.82
C ARG A 342 -1.63 -20.32 -1.90
N ILE A 343 -2.38 -19.79 -2.85
CA ILE A 343 -2.85 -20.50 -4.05
C ILE A 343 -2.15 -19.89 -5.26
N ALA A 344 -1.61 -20.73 -6.15
CA ALA A 344 -1.09 -20.28 -7.43
C ALA A 344 -1.86 -20.93 -8.59
N PRO A 345 -2.09 -20.17 -9.68
CA PRO A 345 -2.56 -20.74 -10.93
C PRO A 345 -1.40 -21.37 -11.70
N VAL A 346 -1.59 -22.61 -12.15
CA VAL A 346 -0.67 -23.31 -13.06
C VAL A 346 -1.47 -23.81 -14.26
N ARG A 347 -0.86 -23.80 -15.44
CA ARG A 347 -1.51 -24.32 -16.66
C ARG A 347 -1.78 -25.81 -16.50
N LYS A 348 -2.87 -26.29 -17.10
CA LYS A 348 -3.32 -27.68 -16.93
C LYS A 348 -2.35 -28.72 -17.52
N ASP A 349 -1.67 -28.37 -18.60
CA ASP A 349 -0.88 -29.32 -19.40
C ASP A 349 0.62 -29.31 -19.07
N ASP A 350 1.12 -28.28 -18.38
CA ASP A 350 2.54 -28.09 -18.10
C ASP A 350 3.07 -29.13 -17.10
N ASP A 351 4.23 -29.72 -17.43
CA ASP A 351 4.93 -30.71 -16.57
C ASP A 351 5.76 -30.06 -15.46
N ILE A 352 6.09 -28.78 -15.62
CA ILE A 352 6.88 -27.96 -14.69
C ILE A 352 5.98 -26.84 -14.17
N ALA A 353 6.07 -26.54 -12.87
CA ALA A 353 5.31 -25.44 -12.26
C ALA A 353 5.92 -24.09 -12.64
N THR A 354 5.74 -23.67 -13.88
CA THR A 354 6.05 -22.31 -14.33
C THR A 354 4.82 -21.43 -14.18
N LEU A 355 5.06 -20.16 -13.82
CA LEU A 355 4.00 -19.15 -13.88
C LEU A 355 3.47 -19.03 -15.31
N PRO A 356 2.19 -18.66 -15.49
CA PRO A 356 1.58 -18.55 -16.80
C PRO A 356 2.31 -17.50 -17.67
N ASP A 357 2.46 -17.77 -18.98
CA ASP A 357 2.97 -16.81 -19.97
C ASP A 357 2.22 -15.46 -19.91
N THR A 358 2.85 -14.38 -20.37
CA THR A 358 2.24 -13.03 -20.41
C THR A 358 0.85 -12.99 -21.05
N GLY A 359 0.64 -13.77 -22.12
CA GLY A 359 -0.67 -13.90 -22.77
C GLY A 359 -1.73 -14.53 -21.87
N THR A 360 -1.37 -15.57 -21.12
CA THR A 360 -2.27 -16.21 -20.15
C THR A 360 -2.53 -15.33 -18.93
N LEU A 361 -1.54 -14.55 -18.48
CA LEU A 361 -1.74 -13.52 -17.44
C LEU A 361 -2.75 -12.46 -17.89
N LEU A 362 -2.71 -12.05 -19.16
CA LEU A 362 -3.68 -11.10 -19.72
C LEU A 362 -5.10 -11.68 -19.79
N GLN A 363 -5.25 -12.96 -20.15
CA GLN A 363 -6.53 -13.66 -20.11
C GLN A 363 -7.09 -13.77 -18.69
N ARG A 364 -6.23 -14.04 -17.70
CA ARG A 364 -6.61 -14.05 -16.27
C ARG A 364 -7.06 -12.66 -15.82
N LEU A 365 -6.32 -11.62 -16.20
CA LEU A 365 -6.67 -10.23 -15.92
C LEU A 365 -8.04 -9.89 -16.50
N ALA A 366 -8.28 -10.22 -17.78
CA ALA A 366 -9.57 -10.01 -18.45
C ALA A 366 -10.71 -10.75 -17.71
N GLY A 367 -10.48 -11.99 -17.27
CA GLY A 367 -11.45 -12.74 -16.48
C GLY A 367 -11.74 -12.13 -15.10
N ASN A 368 -10.74 -11.59 -14.42
CA ASN A 368 -10.92 -10.89 -13.15
C ASN A 368 -11.69 -9.57 -13.32
N ILE A 369 -11.37 -8.79 -14.38
CA ILE A 369 -12.09 -7.56 -14.72
C ILE A 369 -13.55 -7.87 -15.06
N MET A 370 -13.79 -8.89 -15.89
CA MET A 370 -15.15 -9.30 -16.24
C MET A 370 -15.93 -9.77 -15.01
N ALA A 371 -15.29 -10.55 -14.12
CA ALA A 371 -15.90 -10.96 -12.85
C ALA A 371 -16.27 -9.76 -11.96
N PHE A 372 -15.42 -8.73 -11.91
CA PHE A 372 -15.69 -7.50 -11.17
C PHE A 372 -16.87 -6.70 -11.74
N PHE A 373 -16.93 -6.49 -13.07
CA PHE A 373 -18.06 -5.79 -13.68
C PHE A 373 -19.37 -6.58 -13.56
N LEU A 374 -19.32 -7.91 -13.72
CA LEU A 374 -20.48 -8.77 -13.45
C LEU A 374 -20.93 -8.64 -12.00
N TRP A 375 -20.00 -8.53 -11.05
CA TRP A 375 -20.31 -8.30 -9.65
C TRP A 375 -21.04 -6.98 -9.38
N ILE A 376 -20.59 -5.90 -10.01
CA ILE A 376 -21.21 -4.58 -9.87
C ILE A 376 -22.57 -4.51 -10.56
N LEU A 377 -22.70 -5.08 -11.75
CA LEU A 377 -23.87 -4.88 -12.61
C LEU A 377 -25.03 -5.85 -12.36
N LEU A 378 -24.79 -7.06 -11.82
CA LEU A 378 -25.81 -8.12 -11.77
C LEU A 378 -26.35 -8.51 -10.37
N TRP A 379 -26.07 -7.74 -9.31
CA TRP A 379 -26.50 -8.00 -7.92
C TRP A 379 -25.93 -9.31 -7.32
N PRO A 380 -25.58 -9.38 -6.02
CA PRO A 380 -24.89 -10.53 -5.41
C PRO A 380 -25.57 -11.90 -5.52
N VAL A 381 -26.86 -11.96 -5.87
CA VAL A 381 -27.66 -13.20 -5.93
C VAL A 381 -27.53 -13.93 -7.28
N ALA A 382 -27.41 -13.20 -8.40
CA ALA A 382 -27.15 -13.82 -9.71
C ALA A 382 -25.69 -14.31 -9.84
N LEU A 383 -24.82 -13.83 -8.95
CA LEU A 383 -23.38 -13.97 -8.98
C LEU A 383 -22.87 -15.38 -8.64
N LEU A 384 -23.47 -16.04 -7.63
CA LEU A 384 -23.04 -17.37 -7.22
C LEU A 384 -23.22 -18.40 -8.34
N TRP A 385 -24.23 -18.19 -9.19
CA TRP A 385 -24.57 -19.10 -10.29
C TRP A 385 -23.65 -18.90 -11.50
N LEU A 386 -23.25 -17.65 -11.82
CA LEU A 386 -22.41 -17.31 -12.98
C LEU A 386 -20.90 -17.38 -12.72
N LEU A 387 -20.41 -16.95 -11.55
CA LEU A 387 -18.97 -16.95 -11.24
C LEU A 387 -18.42 -18.35 -10.96
N PHE A 388 -19.26 -19.26 -10.44
CA PHE A 388 -18.85 -20.63 -10.13
C PHE A 388 -19.33 -21.64 -11.16
N GLY A 389 -20.46 -21.39 -11.83
CA GLY A 389 -21.14 -22.36 -12.71
C GLY A 389 -21.18 -23.78 -12.14
N ARG A 390 -21.54 -24.74 -12.99
CA ARG A 390 -21.62 -26.16 -12.58
C ARG A 390 -20.25 -26.79 -12.23
N SER A 391 -19.14 -26.09 -12.52
CA SER A 391 -17.77 -26.63 -12.47
C SER A 391 -16.90 -26.12 -11.31
N GLY A 392 -17.32 -25.10 -10.55
CA GLY A 392 -16.56 -24.60 -9.39
C GLY A 392 -15.23 -23.90 -9.71
N HIS A 393 -15.00 -23.53 -10.96
CA HIS A 393 -13.83 -22.78 -11.42
C HIS A 393 -14.16 -21.30 -11.65
N SER A 394 -13.23 -20.41 -11.30
CA SER A 394 -13.38 -18.96 -11.52
C SER A 394 -13.37 -18.61 -13.00
N LEU A 395 -13.96 -17.47 -13.36
CA LEU A 395 -14.01 -16.98 -14.74
C LEU A 395 -12.61 -16.78 -15.33
N ALA A 396 -11.67 -16.28 -14.53
CA ALA A 396 -10.27 -16.13 -14.90
C ALA A 396 -9.60 -17.48 -15.21
N ASP A 397 -9.89 -18.51 -14.42
CA ASP A 397 -9.34 -19.86 -14.64
C ASP A 397 -9.89 -20.52 -15.90
N ARG A 398 -11.16 -20.26 -16.24
CA ARG A 398 -11.79 -20.77 -17.48
C ARG A 398 -11.22 -20.12 -18.73
N LEU A 399 -10.98 -18.80 -18.68
CA LEU A 399 -10.45 -18.05 -19.82
C LEU A 399 -8.97 -18.34 -20.09
N SER A 400 -8.21 -18.68 -19.04
CA SER A 400 -6.77 -18.92 -19.15
C SER A 400 -6.37 -20.41 -19.14
N ASP A 401 -7.34 -21.33 -19.18
CA ASP A 401 -7.16 -22.78 -19.04
C ASP A 401 -6.19 -23.19 -17.89
N CYS A 402 -6.34 -22.52 -16.76
CA CYS A 402 -5.49 -22.70 -15.59
C CYS A 402 -6.20 -23.48 -14.50
N ARG A 403 -5.44 -24.26 -13.73
CA ARG A 403 -5.88 -24.90 -12.49
C ARG A 403 -5.21 -24.23 -11.31
N GLN A 404 -5.98 -23.98 -10.26
CA GLN A 404 -5.45 -23.48 -8.98
C GLN A 404 -4.95 -24.64 -8.11
N ILE A 405 -3.68 -24.58 -7.71
CA ILE A 405 -3.00 -25.55 -6.84
C ILE A 405 -2.65 -24.92 -5.49
N GLU A 406 -2.53 -25.76 -4.46
CA GLU A 406 -2.11 -25.32 -3.13
C GLU A 406 -0.59 -25.29 -3.03
N VAL A 407 -0.05 -24.16 -2.57
CA VAL A 407 1.40 -23.88 -2.57
C VAL A 407 1.97 -23.80 -1.13
N GLY A 408 1.16 -24.18 -0.15
CA GLY A 408 1.52 -24.17 1.27
C GLY A 408 0.30 -24.28 2.17
N ALA A 409 0.51 -24.23 3.48
CA ALA A 409 -0.59 -24.21 4.45
C ALA A 409 -1.41 -22.92 4.32
N ALA A 410 -2.74 -23.03 4.45
CA ALA A 410 -3.59 -21.85 4.64
C ALA A 410 -3.18 -21.10 5.93
N PRO A 411 -3.46 -19.80 6.04
CA PRO A 411 -3.22 -19.10 7.30
C PRO A 411 -4.10 -19.66 8.43
N ASP A 412 -3.64 -19.55 9.67
CA ASP A 412 -4.28 -20.16 10.86
C ASP A 412 -5.77 -19.78 11.02
N SER A 413 -6.14 -18.56 10.64
CA SER A 413 -7.51 -18.04 10.66
C SER A 413 -7.92 -17.53 9.27
N PRO A 414 -8.28 -18.40 8.31
CA PRO A 414 -8.41 -18.01 6.91
C PRO A 414 -9.60 -17.09 6.65
N VAL A 415 -10.72 -17.31 7.36
CA VAL A 415 -11.91 -16.45 7.24
C VAL A 415 -11.61 -15.04 7.76
N LEU A 416 -11.03 -14.94 8.95
CA LEU A 416 -10.71 -13.65 9.57
C LEU A 416 -9.70 -12.86 8.74
N LYS A 417 -8.65 -13.53 8.22
CA LYS A 417 -7.67 -12.87 7.35
C LYS A 417 -8.28 -12.45 6.02
N ALA A 418 -9.20 -13.23 5.44
CA ALA A 418 -9.91 -12.81 4.22
C ALA A 418 -10.72 -11.53 4.41
N LEU A 419 -11.31 -11.34 5.60
CA LEU A 419 -12.08 -10.14 5.95
C LEU A 419 -11.24 -9.00 6.52
N SER A 420 -9.95 -9.23 6.79
CA SER A 420 -9.07 -8.21 7.38
C SER A 420 -9.03 -6.88 6.63
N PRO A 421 -9.12 -6.80 5.28
CA PRO A 421 -9.16 -5.50 4.59
C PRO A 421 -10.38 -4.65 4.97
N ILE A 422 -11.52 -5.28 5.26
CA ILE A 422 -12.72 -4.57 5.74
C ILE A 422 -12.46 -3.98 7.12
N ALA A 423 -11.84 -4.75 8.02
CA ALA A 423 -11.49 -4.27 9.36
C ALA A 423 -10.54 -3.06 9.30
N TYR A 424 -9.52 -3.10 8.43
CA TYR A 424 -8.65 -1.94 8.19
C TYR A 424 -9.40 -0.76 7.58
N GLY A 425 -10.36 -1.01 6.68
CA GLY A 425 -11.23 0.01 6.12
C GLY A 425 -12.11 0.70 7.16
N ILE A 426 -12.69 -0.06 8.09
CA ILE A 426 -13.48 0.47 9.21
C ILE A 426 -12.59 1.29 10.14
N LEU A 427 -11.40 0.78 10.49
CA LEU A 427 -10.45 1.49 11.34
C LEU A 427 -10.04 2.83 10.71
N LEU A 428 -9.75 2.83 9.40
CA LEU A 428 -9.42 4.04 8.64
C LEU A 428 -10.61 5.02 8.62
N GLY A 429 -11.82 4.50 8.42
CA GLY A 429 -13.07 5.26 8.51
C GLY A 429 -13.25 5.97 9.85
N LEU A 430 -13.08 5.23 10.95
CA LEU A 430 -13.16 5.77 12.31
C LEU A 430 -12.07 6.82 12.57
N ALA A 431 -10.85 6.59 12.09
CA ALA A 431 -9.76 7.55 12.22
C ALA A 431 -10.02 8.86 11.47
N ALA A 432 -10.71 8.82 10.32
CA ALA A 432 -11.06 10.02 9.57
C ALA A 432 -12.36 10.69 10.05
N ALA A 433 -13.20 10.02 10.82
CA ALA A 433 -14.47 10.56 11.29
C ALA A 433 -14.29 11.84 12.12
N VAL A 434 -13.30 11.85 13.03
CA VAL A 434 -13.01 13.03 13.86
C VAL A 434 -12.59 14.25 13.01
N PRO A 435 -11.58 14.14 12.11
CA PRO A 435 -11.25 15.21 11.17
C PRO A 435 -12.44 15.67 10.33
N LEU A 436 -13.26 14.76 9.80
CA LEU A 436 -14.41 15.10 8.96
C LEU A 436 -15.46 15.91 9.73
N VAL A 437 -15.83 15.47 10.93
CA VAL A 437 -16.78 16.19 11.79
C VAL A 437 -16.23 17.56 12.17
N PHE A 438 -14.95 17.63 12.55
CA PHE A 438 -14.31 18.89 12.91
C PHE A 438 -14.29 19.88 11.73
N LEU A 439 -13.82 19.45 10.56
CA LEU A 439 -13.77 20.29 9.37
C LEU A 439 -15.16 20.72 8.89
N SER A 440 -16.16 19.84 9.03
CA SER A 440 -17.55 20.17 8.73
C SER A 440 -18.10 21.24 9.68
N ASN A 441 -17.87 21.11 10.99
CA ASN A 441 -18.25 22.14 11.95
C ASN A 441 -17.53 23.47 11.68
N CYS A 442 -16.24 23.45 11.31
CA CYS A 442 -15.53 24.64 10.87
C CYS A 442 -16.22 25.29 9.66
N THR A 443 -16.57 24.52 8.61
CA THR A 443 -17.25 25.08 7.44
C THR A 443 -18.56 25.78 7.82
N VAL A 444 -19.38 25.16 8.67
CA VAL A 444 -20.65 25.74 9.12
C VAL A 444 -20.41 27.07 9.83
N ASN A 445 -19.46 27.12 10.76
CA ASN A 445 -19.12 28.34 11.49
C ASN A 445 -18.61 29.44 10.55
N THR A 446 -17.76 29.11 9.56
CA THR A 446 -17.29 30.10 8.59
C THR A 446 -18.43 30.70 7.76
N LEU A 447 -19.42 29.90 7.37
CA LEU A 447 -20.58 30.38 6.62
C LEU A 447 -21.47 31.30 7.47
N GLN A 448 -21.60 31.01 8.77
CA GLN A 448 -22.32 31.88 9.69
C GLN A 448 -21.62 33.24 9.86
N GLU A 449 -20.28 33.27 9.93
CA GLU A 449 -19.51 34.52 10.01
C GLU A 449 -19.64 35.38 8.74
N VAL A 450 -19.51 34.75 7.57
CA VAL A 450 -19.70 35.41 6.27
C VAL A 450 -21.13 35.96 6.15
N ALA A 451 -22.13 35.19 6.58
CA ALA A 451 -23.52 35.65 6.62
C ALA A 451 -23.74 36.83 7.58
N ALA A 452 -22.98 36.89 8.67
CA ALA A 452 -23.03 37.99 9.64
C ALA A 452 -22.22 39.23 9.21
N GLY A 453 -21.56 39.20 8.05
CA GLY A 453 -20.74 40.32 7.55
C GLY A 453 -19.49 40.61 8.40
N LYS A 454 -19.02 39.64 9.20
CA LYS A 454 -17.80 39.78 10.01
C LYS A 454 -16.60 39.40 9.15
N THR A 455 -15.67 40.33 8.96
CA THR A 455 -14.44 40.10 8.17
C THR A 455 -13.52 39.09 8.85
N SER A 456 -12.87 38.29 8.01
CA SER A 456 -12.25 36.99 8.29
C SER A 456 -11.09 37.02 9.28
N SER A 457 -11.20 36.19 10.33
CA SER A 457 -10.02 35.60 10.94
C SER A 457 -9.52 34.47 10.03
N SER A 458 -8.21 34.41 9.80
CA SER A 458 -7.61 33.37 8.97
C SER A 458 -7.90 31.97 9.54
N PHE A 459 -7.91 30.92 8.70
CA PHE A 459 -8.05 29.52 9.15
C PHE A 459 -7.09 29.16 10.30
N SER A 460 -5.88 29.74 10.30
CA SER A 460 -4.90 29.65 11.39
C SER A 460 -5.35 30.33 12.70
N GLU A 461 -5.99 31.50 12.63
CA GLU A 461 -6.50 32.21 13.82
C GLU A 461 -7.71 31.51 14.45
N ARG A 462 -8.55 30.84 13.64
CA ARG A 462 -9.65 30.01 14.14
C ARG A 462 -9.16 28.72 14.83
N MET A 463 -8.11 28.09 14.30
CA MET A 463 -7.49 26.90 14.90
C MET A 463 -6.75 27.19 16.21
N LEU A 464 -6.16 28.39 16.34
CA LEU A 464 -5.38 28.80 17.51
C LEU A 464 -6.19 29.50 18.59
N GLY A 465 -7.50 29.72 18.39
CA GLY A 465 -8.41 30.27 19.38
C GLY A 465 -7.86 31.52 20.08
N LYS A 466 -7.95 32.70 19.44
CA LYS A 466 -7.68 33.94 20.18
C LYS A 466 -8.66 34.08 21.34
N GLU A 467 -8.12 34.27 22.55
CA GLU A 467 -8.89 34.63 23.74
C GLU A 467 -9.78 35.85 23.45
N PRO A 468 -11.01 35.91 24.01
CA PRO A 468 -12.03 36.92 23.69
C PRO A 468 -11.65 38.38 24.00
N LEU A 469 -10.45 38.64 24.51
CA LEU A 469 -10.00 39.96 24.94
C LEU A 469 -9.58 40.90 23.79
N ASP A 470 -9.13 40.36 22.65
CA ASP A 470 -8.60 41.18 21.54
C ASP A 470 -9.70 41.72 20.62
N GLN A 471 -10.78 40.95 20.45
CA GLN A 471 -11.91 41.32 19.59
C GLN A 471 -12.67 42.52 20.16
N GLN A 472 -12.80 42.58 21.49
CA GLN A 472 -13.45 43.68 22.19
C GLN A 472 -12.64 44.98 22.11
N LYS A 473 -11.30 44.91 22.13
CA LYS A 473 -10.40 46.04 21.92
C LYS A 473 -10.43 46.56 20.48
N LEU A 474 -10.46 45.66 19.50
CA LEU A 474 -10.51 46.06 18.09
C LEU A 474 -11.86 46.71 17.75
N GLU A 475 -12.96 46.14 18.23
CA GLU A 475 -14.28 46.76 18.12
C GLU A 475 -14.30 48.13 18.81
N ALA A 476 -13.76 48.25 20.03
CA ALA A 476 -13.68 49.53 20.73
C ALA A 476 -12.89 50.58 19.93
N THR A 477 -11.82 50.18 19.24
CA THR A 477 -10.97 51.06 18.42
C THR A 477 -11.67 51.52 17.14
N LEU A 478 -12.38 50.61 16.46
CA LEU A 478 -13.17 50.95 15.28
C LEU A 478 -14.36 51.85 15.64
N MET A 479 -14.99 51.61 16.78
CA MET A 479 -16.08 52.43 17.30
C MET A 479 -15.59 53.82 17.69
N ALA A 480 -14.43 53.94 18.36
CA ALA A 480 -13.80 55.24 18.63
C ALA A 480 -13.52 56.06 17.34
N ARG A 481 -13.17 55.37 16.24
CA ARG A 481 -12.95 56.00 14.93
C ARG A 481 -14.23 56.37 14.18
N ALA A 482 -15.32 55.63 14.38
CA ALA A 482 -16.64 56.00 13.87
C ALA A 482 -17.22 57.17 14.69
N GLU A 483 -16.99 57.15 16.00
CA GLU A 483 -17.34 58.17 16.96
C GLU A 483 -16.72 59.53 16.62
N SER A 484 -15.47 59.58 16.16
CA SER A 484 -14.77 60.83 15.85
C SER A 484 -15.27 61.55 14.58
N LYS A 485 -16.17 60.93 13.80
CA LYS A 485 -16.64 61.46 12.51
C LYS A 485 -17.98 62.19 12.59
N LEU A 486 -18.74 62.06 13.69
CA LEU A 486 -20.03 62.73 13.86
C LEU A 486 -19.91 63.84 14.90
N SER A 487 -20.39 65.04 14.57
CA SER A 487 -20.38 66.15 15.52
C SER A 487 -21.43 65.91 16.63
N PRO A 488 -21.11 66.21 17.91
CA PRO A 488 -22.06 66.01 19.01
C PRO A 488 -23.31 66.89 18.88
N ALA A 489 -23.14 68.11 18.37
CA ALA A 489 -24.23 69.08 18.20
C ALA A 489 -25.25 68.61 17.14
N GLU A 490 -24.80 68.10 15.99
CA GLU A 490 -25.72 67.57 14.97
C GLU A 490 -26.46 66.32 15.46
N THR A 491 -25.75 65.42 16.16
CA THR A 491 -26.34 64.18 16.68
C THR A 491 -27.42 64.47 17.73
N LEU A 492 -27.14 65.40 18.64
CA LEU A 492 -28.11 65.82 19.67
C LEU A 492 -29.26 66.62 19.04
N GLY A 493 -28.99 67.50 18.08
CA GLY A 493 -30.03 68.23 17.36
C GLY A 493 -31.03 67.30 16.67
N GLN A 494 -30.55 66.25 16.00
CA GLN A 494 -31.42 65.23 15.40
C GLN A 494 -32.29 64.52 16.43
N LEU A 495 -31.73 64.17 17.60
CA LEU A 495 -32.50 63.55 18.67
C LEU A 495 -33.55 64.50 19.28
N VAL A 496 -33.24 65.80 19.41
CA VAL A 496 -34.21 66.83 19.83
C VAL A 496 -35.35 66.93 18.83
N ASP A 497 -35.06 66.97 17.53
CA ASP A 497 -36.08 67.05 16.48
C ASP A 497 -36.99 65.82 16.50
N MET A 498 -36.40 64.63 16.70
CA MET A 498 -37.15 63.38 16.80
C MET A 498 -38.05 63.33 18.04
N GLN A 499 -37.62 63.88 19.18
CA GLN A 499 -38.48 64.01 20.36
C GLN A 499 -39.67 64.93 20.12
N HIS A 500 -39.45 66.06 19.44
CA HIS A 500 -40.54 66.98 19.08
C HIS A 500 -41.52 66.32 18.12
N GLN A 501 -41.02 65.59 17.11
CA GLN A 501 -41.86 64.85 16.18
C GLN A 501 -42.64 63.73 16.89
N TYR A 502 -42.02 63.03 17.83
CA TYR A 502 -42.69 62.00 18.61
C TYR A 502 -43.79 62.60 19.51
N TYR A 503 -43.51 63.76 20.12
CA TYR A 503 -44.46 64.47 20.97
C TYR A 503 -45.70 64.95 20.20
N THR A 504 -45.55 65.45 18.97
CA THR A 504 -46.72 65.90 18.17
C THR A 504 -47.70 64.76 17.90
N HIS A 505 -47.21 63.53 17.71
CA HIS A 505 -48.02 62.34 17.46
C HIS A 505 -48.58 61.70 18.73
N HIS A 506 -47.78 61.62 19.81
CA HIS A 506 -48.13 60.84 21.00
C HIS A 506 -48.46 61.67 22.25
N GLN A 507 -48.29 63.00 22.20
CA GLN A 507 -48.48 63.92 23.34
C GLN A 507 -47.66 63.53 24.58
N ARG A 508 -46.52 62.85 24.36
CA ARG A 508 -45.54 62.45 25.39
C ARG A 508 -44.15 62.35 24.77
N TYR A 509 -43.11 62.48 25.59
CA TYR A 509 -41.73 62.19 25.21
C TYR A 509 -41.40 60.70 25.43
N SER A 510 -40.33 60.21 24.79
CA SER A 510 -39.88 58.81 24.92
C SER A 510 -38.43 58.71 25.38
N GLU A 511 -38.12 57.74 26.25
CA GLU A 511 -36.75 57.41 26.63
C GLU A 511 -36.11 56.38 25.69
N ALA A 512 -36.93 55.75 24.83
CA ALA A 512 -36.50 54.69 23.93
C ALA A 512 -36.16 55.28 22.55
N ILE A 513 -34.87 55.22 22.19
CA ILE A 513 -34.36 55.70 20.90
C ILE A 513 -35.02 54.95 19.73
N GLU A 514 -35.31 53.66 19.91
CA GLU A 514 -35.97 52.83 18.91
C GLU A 514 -37.35 53.38 18.52
N GLU A 515 -38.15 53.85 19.51
CA GLU A 515 -39.46 54.46 19.25
C GLU A 515 -39.32 55.77 18.47
N LEU A 516 -38.32 56.59 18.79
CA LEU A 516 -38.05 57.84 18.09
C LEU A 516 -37.65 57.59 16.63
N PHE A 517 -36.83 56.56 16.37
CA PHE A 517 -36.35 56.23 15.02
C PHE A 517 -37.44 55.63 14.13
N LEU A 518 -38.33 54.82 14.69
CA LEU A 518 -39.45 54.21 13.96
C LEU A 518 -40.41 55.25 13.39
N GLU A 519 -40.64 56.35 14.11
CA GLU A 519 -41.57 57.42 13.71
C GLU A 519 -40.89 58.60 12.99
N SER A 520 -39.56 58.61 12.91
CA SER A 520 -38.82 59.72 12.29
C SER A 520 -39.12 59.84 10.79
N SER A 521 -39.44 61.05 10.34
CA SER A 521 -39.82 61.34 8.95
C SER A 521 -38.62 61.40 7.99
N HIS A 522 -37.40 61.38 8.50
CA HIS A 522 -36.16 61.39 7.71
C HIS A 522 -35.54 59.99 7.61
N PRO A 523 -35.13 59.53 6.42
CA PRO A 523 -34.48 58.23 6.25
C PRO A 523 -33.10 58.25 6.91
N GLN A 524 -33.04 57.87 8.18
CA GLN A 524 -31.79 57.71 8.90
C GLN A 524 -31.12 56.40 8.52
N THR A 525 -29.79 56.37 8.52
CA THR A 525 -29.07 55.12 8.23
C THR A 525 -29.23 54.12 9.37
N PRO A 526 -29.45 52.82 9.10
CA PRO A 526 -29.54 51.79 10.14
C PRO A 526 -28.26 51.71 11.00
N LYS A 527 -27.14 52.22 10.47
CA LYS A 527 -25.87 52.39 11.20
C LYS A 527 -25.97 53.41 12.33
N LEU A 528 -26.70 54.52 12.15
CA LEU A 528 -26.85 55.55 13.17
C LEU A 528 -27.69 55.04 14.36
N LEU A 529 -28.80 54.35 14.07
CA LEU A 529 -29.63 53.71 15.09
C LEU A 529 -28.81 52.72 15.93
N ALA A 530 -28.09 51.82 15.27
CA ALA A 530 -27.25 50.83 15.96
C ALA A 530 -26.17 51.48 16.84
N LEU A 531 -25.57 52.60 16.38
CA LEU A 531 -24.60 53.36 17.17
C LEU A 531 -25.23 54.00 18.41
N LEU A 532 -26.38 54.64 18.27
CA LEU A 532 -27.04 55.36 19.37
C LEU A 532 -27.60 54.39 20.43
N VAL A 533 -28.23 53.28 20.00
CA VAL A 533 -28.69 52.22 20.91
C VAL A 533 -27.52 51.64 21.70
N ARG A 534 -26.38 51.38 21.05
CA ARG A 534 -25.16 50.90 21.73
C ARG A 534 -24.57 51.94 22.68
N GLN A 535 -24.64 53.24 22.34
CA GLN A 535 -24.20 54.31 23.24
C GLN A 535 -25.11 54.44 24.48
N GLN A 536 -26.41 54.19 24.33
CA GLN A 536 -27.36 54.14 25.44
C GLN A 536 -27.05 52.95 26.37
N GLN A 537 -26.78 51.76 25.81
CA GLN A 537 -26.36 50.58 26.57
C GLN A 537 -25.05 50.81 27.34
N MET A 538 -24.09 51.49 26.73
CA MET A 538 -22.79 51.83 27.35
C MET A 538 -22.87 53.01 28.33
N GLN A 539 -24.08 53.51 28.65
CA GLN A 539 -24.29 54.66 29.55
C GLN A 539 -23.56 55.94 29.10
N ARG A 540 -23.26 56.05 27.80
CA ARG A 540 -22.65 57.23 27.18
C ARG A 540 -23.69 58.15 26.57
N LEU A 541 -24.87 57.64 26.25
CA LEU A 541 -26.04 58.42 25.87
C LEU A 541 -27.11 58.20 26.93
N LYS A 542 -27.65 59.29 27.48
CA LYS A 542 -28.70 59.25 28.50
C LYS A 542 -29.83 60.17 28.08
N ILE A 543 -31.06 59.70 28.23
CA ILE A 543 -32.27 60.49 28.03
C ILE A 543 -33.00 60.45 29.37
N GLN A 544 -33.29 61.63 29.93
CA GLN A 544 -34.09 61.78 31.15
C GLN A 544 -35.30 62.62 30.84
N LEU A 545 -36.48 62.12 31.20
CA LEU A 545 -37.71 62.90 31.15
C LEU A 545 -37.81 63.78 32.39
N THR A 546 -38.19 65.03 32.19
CA THR A 546 -38.46 66.02 33.24
C THR A 546 -39.95 66.36 33.25
N ALA A 547 -40.43 67.02 34.31
CA ALA A 547 -41.86 67.33 34.46
C ALA A 547 -42.46 68.11 33.28
N ASN A 548 -41.63 68.92 32.59
CA ASN A 548 -42.05 69.77 31.49
C ASN A 548 -41.23 69.53 30.22
N GLY A 549 -40.56 68.38 30.07
CA GLY A 549 -39.74 68.12 28.87
C GLY A 549 -38.74 66.99 28.97
N PHE A 550 -37.60 67.12 28.31
CA PHE A 550 -36.55 66.09 28.32
C PHE A 550 -35.14 66.70 28.36
N LYS A 551 -34.17 65.88 28.80
CA LYS A 551 -32.74 66.19 28.80
C LYS A 551 -31.98 65.01 28.18
N ILE A 552 -31.22 65.29 27.12
CA ILE A 552 -30.39 64.30 26.40
C ILE A 552 -28.93 64.63 26.64
N GLY A 553 -28.17 63.65 27.11
CA GLY A 553 -26.74 63.77 27.38
C GLY A 553 -25.95 62.79 26.55
N LEU A 554 -24.99 63.28 25.77
CA LEU A 554 -24.04 62.47 25.01
C LEU A 554 -22.62 62.69 25.54
N ARG A 555 -21.99 61.64 26.05
CA ARG A 555 -20.64 61.67 26.58
C ARG A 555 -19.60 61.54 25.47
N ARG A 556 -18.80 62.60 25.29
CA ARG A 556 -17.66 62.64 24.39
C ARG A 556 -16.46 63.16 25.18
N ASP A 557 -15.32 62.49 25.02
CA ASP A 557 -14.11 62.79 25.79
C ASP A 557 -14.39 62.81 27.32
N GLU A 558 -13.87 63.80 28.03
CA GLU A 558 -14.04 64.02 29.48
C GLU A 558 -15.34 64.76 29.84
N GLY A 559 -16.23 65.07 28.88
CA GLY A 559 -17.41 65.93 29.09
C GLY A 559 -18.75 65.36 28.60
N TRP A 560 -19.84 65.94 29.10
CA TRP A 560 -21.22 65.65 28.71
C TRP A 560 -21.77 66.76 27.80
N HIS A 561 -22.06 66.43 26.56
CA HIS A 561 -22.78 67.30 25.65
C HIS A 561 -24.27 67.19 25.96
N ILE A 562 -24.93 68.30 26.27
CA ILE A 562 -26.32 68.30 26.75
C ILE A 562 -27.22 69.03 25.76
N ALA A 563 -28.39 68.47 25.54
CA ALA A 563 -29.48 69.12 24.82
C ALA A 563 -30.79 68.99 25.61
N THR A 564 -31.57 70.05 25.57
CA THR A 564 -32.92 70.13 26.15
C THR A 564 -33.92 70.46 25.04
N GLU A 565 -35.16 70.74 25.40
CA GLU A 565 -36.17 71.22 24.44
C GLU A 565 -35.75 72.49 23.69
N GLN A 566 -34.93 73.33 24.33
CA GLN A 566 -34.43 74.57 23.73
C GLN A 566 -33.30 74.34 22.72
N GLY A 567 -32.87 73.08 22.55
CA GLY A 567 -31.80 72.67 21.67
C GLY A 567 -30.52 72.33 22.42
N TYR A 568 -29.39 72.42 21.73
CA TYR A 568 -28.08 72.04 22.25
C TYR A 568 -27.48 73.13 23.17
N GLU A 569 -27.16 72.78 24.42
CA GLU A 569 -26.70 73.70 25.47
C GLU A 569 -25.17 73.69 25.67
N GLY A 570 -24.44 72.84 24.94
CA GLY A 570 -22.98 72.76 25.05
C GLY A 570 -22.46 71.61 25.90
N ALA A 571 -21.15 71.63 26.19
CA ALA A 571 -20.49 70.63 27.02
C ALA A 571 -20.47 71.05 28.50
N GLN A 572 -20.87 70.15 29.39
CA GLN A 572 -20.87 70.29 30.83
C GLN A 572 -20.05 69.16 31.47
N SER A 573 -19.53 69.37 32.69
CA SER A 573 -18.74 68.35 33.41
C SER A 573 -19.60 67.22 33.99
N SER A 574 -20.90 67.44 34.14
CA SER A 574 -21.87 66.48 34.69
C SER A 574 -23.18 66.48 33.90
N PHE A 575 -23.79 65.30 33.76
CA PHE A 575 -25.11 65.13 33.17
C PHE A 575 -26.22 65.26 34.21
#